data_AF-A0A517SJR0-F1
#
_entry.id   AF-A0A517SJR0-F1
#
_cell.length_a   1.000
_cell.length_b   1.000
_cell.length_c   1.000
_cell.angle_alpha   90.00
_cell.angle_beta   90.00
_cell.angle_gamma   90.00
#
_symmetry.space_group_name_H-M   'P 1'
#
loop_
_entity.id
_entity.type
_entity.pdbx_description
1 polymer ?
#
loop_
_entity_poly.entity_id
_entity_poly.type
_entity_poly.pdbx_seq_one_letter_code
_entity_poly.pdbx_strand_id
1 'polypeptide(L)' 'MRSTPSTCAICGTTLEEGAAVSSPIYPFCSVRCKQIDLLRWCDGRYTVVNDMDPDLLLELGERMGDQDESPA' A
#
# COMPACT_ATOMS: atom_id res chain seq x y z
N MET A 1 8.58 11.55 -23.55
CA MET A 1 7.75 10.59 -22.78
C MET A 1 6.37 11.22 -22.59
N ARG A 2 5.28 10.54 -22.98
CA ARG A 2 3.92 10.99 -22.64
C ARG A 2 3.58 10.44 -21.25
N SER A 3 3.16 11.31 -20.33
CA SER A 3 2.70 10.90 -19.00
C SER A 3 1.27 10.39 -19.13
N THR A 4 0.97 9.21 -18.58
CA THR A 4 -0.40 8.68 -18.53
C THR A 4 -1.24 9.54 -17.58
N PRO A 5 -2.47 9.93 -17.93
CA PRO A 5 -3.32 10.71 -17.03
C PRO A 5 -3.60 9.91 -15.76
N SER A 6 -3.34 10.53 -14.60
CA SER A 6 -3.55 9.90 -13.30
C SER A 6 -5.03 9.90 -12.91
N THR A 7 -5.48 8.85 -12.22
CA THR A 7 -6.86 8.68 -11.78
C THR A 7 -6.93 8.56 -10.27
N CYS A 8 -7.98 9.08 -9.66
CA CYS A 8 -8.21 8.91 -8.22
C CYS A 8 -8.40 7.42 -7.86
N ALA A 9 -7.60 6.91 -6.92
CA ALA A 9 -7.66 5.51 -6.48
C ALA A 9 -8.96 5.10 -5.76
N ILE A 10 -9.82 6.07 -5.40
CA ILE A 10 -11.05 5.82 -4.65
C ILE A 10 -12.29 5.78 -5.52
N CYS A 11 -12.38 6.66 -6.54
CA CYS A 11 -13.56 6.78 -7.39
C CYS A 11 -13.28 6.73 -8.90
N GLY A 12 -12.01 6.63 -9.31
CA GLY A 12 -11.60 6.52 -10.71
C GLY A 12 -11.64 7.83 -11.52
N THR A 13 -12.02 8.96 -10.92
CA THR A 13 -12.04 10.27 -11.61
C THR A 13 -10.65 10.63 -12.15
N THR A 14 -10.58 10.99 -13.43
CA THR A 14 -9.36 11.51 -14.06
C THR A 14 -8.95 12.83 -13.41
N LEU A 15 -7.68 12.93 -13.04
CA LEU A 15 -7.12 14.13 -12.41
C LEU A 15 -6.59 15.07 -13.49
N GLU A 16 -6.71 16.36 -13.23
CA GLU A 16 -6.16 17.41 -14.09
C GLU A 16 -4.64 17.25 -14.28
N GLU A 17 -4.16 17.61 -15.46
CA GLU A 17 -2.73 17.61 -15.75
C GLU A 17 -2.00 18.59 -14.80
N GLY A 18 -0.92 18.12 -14.16
CA GLY A 18 -0.18 18.92 -13.18
C GLY A 18 -0.80 18.98 -11.77
N ALA A 19 -1.91 18.25 -11.51
CA ALA A 19 -2.52 18.16 -10.18
C ALA A 19 -1.53 17.71 -9.08
N ALA A 20 -0.51 16.93 -9.45
CA ALA A 20 0.56 16.52 -8.53
C ALA A 20 1.34 17.70 -7.92
N VAL A 21 1.41 18.83 -8.62
CA VAL A 21 2.12 20.04 -8.18
C VAL A 21 1.14 21.07 -7.60
N SER A 22 -0.06 21.18 -8.19
CA SER A 22 -1.01 22.24 -7.87
C SER A 22 -2.02 21.89 -6.78
N SER A 23 -2.27 20.60 -6.51
CA SER A 23 -3.34 20.16 -5.62
C SER A 23 -2.82 19.57 -4.30
N PRO A 24 -3.19 20.14 -3.14
CA PRO A 24 -2.78 19.61 -1.82
C PRO A 24 -3.47 18.29 -1.45
N ILE A 25 -4.48 17.88 -2.24
CA ILE A 25 -5.22 16.64 -2.04
C ILE A 25 -4.82 15.56 -3.04
N TYR A 26 -3.88 15.83 -3.95
CA TYR A 26 -3.30 14.79 -4.80
C TYR A 26 -2.76 13.62 -3.94
N PRO A 27 -2.99 12.35 -4.31
CA PRO A 27 -3.53 11.81 -5.57
C PRO A 27 -5.06 11.60 -5.60
N PHE A 28 -5.84 12.39 -4.84
CA PHE A 28 -7.29 12.27 -4.78
C PHE A 28 -8.00 13.46 -5.44
N CYS A 29 -9.22 13.22 -5.96
CA CYS A 29 -10.04 14.26 -6.58
C CYS A 29 -10.76 15.17 -5.56
N SER A 30 -10.87 14.74 -4.30
CA SER A 30 -11.56 15.49 -3.24
C SER A 30 -11.06 15.11 -1.85
N VAL A 31 -11.32 15.98 -0.86
CA VAL A 31 -11.09 15.69 0.57
C VAL A 31 -11.87 14.45 1.02
N ARG A 32 -13.09 14.25 0.51
CA ARG A 32 -13.90 13.06 0.80
C ARG A 32 -13.17 11.77 0.39
N CYS A 33 -12.59 11.73 -0.81
CA CYS A 33 -11.87 10.55 -1.27
C CYS A 33 -10.62 10.29 -0.42
N LYS A 34 -9.87 11.33 -0.05
CA LYS A 34 -8.73 11.21 0.88
C LYS A 34 -9.15 10.62 2.23
N GLN A 35 -10.28 11.03 2.78
CA GLN A 35 -10.79 10.52 4.06
C GLN A 35 -11.27 9.07 3.97
N ILE A 36 -11.90 8.67 2.86
CA ILE A 36 -12.28 7.28 2.62
C ILE A 36 -11.05 6.39 2.54
N ASP A 37 -10.00 6.85 1.85
CA ASP A 37 -8.73 6.12 1.79
C ASP A 37 -8.16 5.90 3.19
N LEU A 38 -8.08 6.97 3.99
CA LEU A 38 -7.62 6.90 5.38
C LEU A 38 -8.46 5.93 6.22
N LEU A 39 -9.78 5.94 6.07
CA LEU A 39 -10.64 4.97 6.76
C LEU A 39 -10.31 3.53 6.37
N ARG A 40 -10.06 3.26 5.08
CA ARG A 40 -9.66 1.90 4.62
C ARG A 40 -8.34 1.45 5.22
N TRP A 41 -7.39 2.37 5.42
CA TRP A 41 -6.16 2.10 6.16
C TRP A 41 -6.44 1.75 7.61
N CYS A 42 -7.22 2.57 8.31
CA CYS A 42 -7.58 2.34 9.72
C CYS A 42 -8.37 1.03 9.91
N ASP A 43 -9.21 0.68 8.94
CA ASP A 43 -10.03 -0.53 8.93
C ASP A 43 -9.23 -1.78 8.49
N GLY A 44 -7.94 -1.64 8.19
CA GLY A 44 -7.07 -2.76 7.81
C GLY A 44 -7.39 -3.36 6.44
N ARG A 45 -8.17 -2.66 5.59
CA ARG A 45 -8.60 -3.18 4.28
C ARG A 45 -7.48 -3.26 3.25
N TYR A 46 -6.37 -2.56 3.49
CA TYR A 46 -5.16 -2.69 2.70
C TYR A 46 -4.29 -3.79 3.33
N THR A 47 -4.30 -4.95 2.70
CA THR A 47 -3.51 -6.11 3.11
C THR A 47 -2.67 -6.57 1.92
N VAL A 48 -1.37 -6.77 2.14
CA VAL A 48 -0.50 -7.42 1.15
C VAL A 48 -0.60 -8.91 1.40
N VAL A 49 -1.29 -9.62 0.52
CA VAL A 49 -1.37 -11.07 0.55
C VAL A 49 -0.25 -11.61 -0.33
N ASN A 50 0.67 -12.35 0.27
CA ASN A 50 1.63 -13.16 -0.46
C ASN A 50 1.20 -14.61 -0.33
N ASP A 51 1.01 -15.27 -1.46
CA ASP A 51 0.94 -16.73 -1.50
C ASP A 51 2.35 -17.24 -1.20
N MET A 52 2.60 -17.60 0.07
CA MET A 52 3.88 -18.14 0.50
C MET A 52 3.96 -19.61 0.11
N ASP A 53 5.07 -19.96 -0.53
CA ASP A 53 5.45 -21.35 -0.75
C ASP A 53 5.67 -22.06 0.61
N PRO A 54 5.01 -23.19 0.89
CA PRO A 54 5.15 -23.90 2.17
C PRO A 54 6.59 -24.24 2.52
N ASP A 55 7.42 -24.60 1.53
CA ASP A 55 8.82 -24.93 1.74
C ASP A 55 9.62 -23.70 2.19
N LEU A 56 9.42 -22.55 1.54
CA LEU A 56 9.99 -21.28 1.97
C LEU A 56 9.54 -20.87 3.37
N LEU A 57 8.29 -21.17 3.73
CA LEU A 57 7.76 -20.88 5.07
C LEU A 57 8.48 -21.70 6.15
N LEU A 58 8.76 -22.98 5.87
CA LEU A 58 9.51 -23.87 6.76
C LEU A 58 10.96 -23.40 6.91
N GLU A 59 11.65 -23.11 5.81
CA GLU A 59 13.03 -22.60 5.84
C GLU A 59 13.15 -21.30 6.65
N LEU A 60 12.18 -20.38 6.50
CA LEU A 60 12.14 -19.14 7.29
C LEU A 60 11.89 -19.42 8.78
N GLY A 61 11.04 -20.41 9.11
CA GLY A 61 10.78 -20.83 10.48
C GLY A 61 12.03 -21.41 11.15
N GLU A 62 12.77 -22.27 10.47
CA GLU A 62 14.03 -22.85 10.95
C GLU A 62 15.07 -21.76 11.22
N ARG A 63 15.23 -20.80 10.29
CA ARG A 63 16.15 -19.65 10.45
C ARG A 63 15.78 -18.73 11.61
N MET A 64 14.49 -18.60 11.94
CA MET A 64 14.04 -17.77 13.05
C MET A 64 14.19 -18.48 14.40
N GLY A 65 14.07 -19.82 14.44
CA GLY A 65 14.22 -20.62 15.66
C GLY A 65 15.65 -20.69 16.21
N ASP A 66 16.66 -20.54 15.36
CA ASP A 66 18.08 -20.56 15.77
C ASP A 66 18.54 -19.27 16.49
N GLN A 67 17.71 -18.21 16.54
CA GLN A 67 18.09 -16.92 17.13
C GLN A 67 17.80 -16.79 18.64
N ASP A 68 17.17 -17.78 19.27
CA ASP A 68 16.85 -17.80 20.71
C ASP A 68 17.92 -18.50 21.58
N GLU A 69 19.03 -18.96 21.01
CA GLU A 69 20.20 -19.46 21.78
C GLU A 69 21.24 -18.36 21.93
N SER A 70 21.02 -17.48 22.93
CA SER A 70 22.09 -16.62 23.44
C SER A 70 22.92 -17.46 24.42
N PRO A 71 24.25 -17.63 24.23
CA PRO A 71 25.06 -18.29 25.23
C PRO A 71 25.09 -17.40 26.48
N ALA A 72 24.76 -18.00 27.62
CA ALA A 72 24.76 -17.38 28.94
C ALA A 72 26.18 -17.06 29.45
#